data_AF-A0A520JMA9-F1
#
_entry.id   AF-A0A520JMA9-F1
#
_cell.length_a   1.000
_cell.length_b   1.000
_cell.length_c   1.000
_cell.angle_alpha   90.00
_cell.angle_beta   90.00
_cell.angle_gamma   90.00
#
_symmetry.space_group_name_H-M   'P 1'
#
loop_
_entity.id
_entity.type
_entity.pdbx_description
1 polymer ?
#
loop_
_entity_poly.entity_id
_entity_poly.type
_entity_poly.pdbx_seq_one_letter_code
_entity_poly.pdbx_strand_id
1 'polypeptide(L)'
;NHAWLFDKPLGRLAPVARLDDTASGRTLSVETTEPSIQVYSGGYIDGLDKGPSGRVMRAFDGIALETQHLSDSPNRPDFPTTLLRPGQVFRSTTIWRFGVSSR
;
A
#
# COMPACT_ATOMS: atom_id res chain seq x y z
N ASN A 1 -8.44 7.94 0.43
CA ASN A 1 -7.10 8.54 0.32
C ASN A 1 -6.58 8.79 1.72
N HIS A 2 -6.23 7.73 2.45
CA HIS A 2 -5.82 7.82 3.85
C HIS A 2 -4.71 6.82 4.17
N ALA A 3 -3.83 7.18 5.10
CA ALA A 3 -2.87 6.28 5.71
C ALA A 3 -3.51 5.54 6.88
N TRP A 4 -3.23 4.23 6.98
CA TRP A 4 -3.69 3.37 8.06
C TRP A 4 -2.48 2.83 8.81
N LEU A 5 -2.36 3.19 10.09
CA LEU A 5 -1.32 2.68 10.99
C LEU A 5 -1.68 1.26 11.44
N PHE A 6 -0.70 0.36 11.44
CA PHE A 6 -0.91 -1.03 11.84
C PHE A 6 -0.71 -1.25 13.34
N ASP A 7 -1.53 -2.11 13.92
CA ASP A 7 -1.30 -2.70 15.23
C ASP A 7 -0.33 -3.90 15.10
N LYS A 8 0.94 -3.59 14.82
CA LYS A 8 2.03 -4.58 14.77
C LYS A 8 3.35 -3.95 15.22
N PRO A 9 4.30 -4.75 15.74
CA PRO A 9 5.64 -4.25 16.04
C PRO A 9 6.32 -3.65 14.79
N LEU A 10 7.00 -2.52 14.97
CA LEU A 10 7.77 -1.86 13.91
C LEU A 10 8.82 -2.82 13.34
N GLY A 11 8.96 -2.83 12.00
CA GLY A 11 9.92 -3.69 11.30
C GLY A 11 9.55 -5.17 11.22
N ARG A 12 8.54 -5.65 11.96
CA ARG A 12 8.07 -7.04 11.83
C ARG A 12 7.29 -7.22 10.53
N LEU A 13 7.71 -8.16 9.69
CA LEU A 13 6.95 -8.58 8.52
C LEU A 13 5.65 -9.26 8.99
N ALA A 14 4.50 -8.74 8.56
CA ALA A 14 3.19 -9.28 8.90
C ALA A 14 2.18 -9.00 7.78
N PRO A 15 1.09 -9.79 7.68
CA PRO A 15 -0.01 -9.50 6.75
C PRO A 15 -0.76 -8.26 7.20
N VAL A 16 -1.08 -7.38 6.24
CA VAL A 16 -1.66 -6.06 6.52
C VAL A 16 -2.86 -5.71 5.66
N ALA A 17 -2.99 -6.31 4.48
CA ALA A 17 -4.13 -6.07 3.61
C ALA A 17 -4.45 -7.31 2.76
N ARG A 18 -5.71 -7.43 2.39
CA ARG A 18 -6.20 -8.38 1.41
C ARG A 18 -7.20 -7.68 0.49
N LEU A 19 -7.06 -7.90 -0.82
CA LEU A 19 -8.02 -7.51 -1.84
C LEU A 19 -8.57 -8.76 -2.50
N ASP A 20 -9.89 -8.78 -2.71
CA ASP A 20 -10.61 -9.85 -3.39
C ASP A 20 -11.47 -9.21 -4.49
N ASP A 21 -11.19 -9.54 -5.75
CA ASP A 21 -12.09 -9.28 -6.87
C ASP A 21 -13.00 -10.49 -7.06
N THR A 22 -14.20 -10.41 -6.50
CA THR A 22 -15.17 -11.53 -6.51
C THR A 22 -15.66 -11.88 -7.92
N ALA A 23 -15.54 -10.97 -8.90
CA ALA A 23 -15.97 -11.22 -10.27
C ALA A 23 -14.97 -12.11 -11.01
N SER A 24 -13.67 -11.87 -10.86
CA SER A 24 -12.63 -12.70 -11.50
C SER A 24 -12.09 -13.82 -10.61
N GLY A 25 -12.36 -13.78 -9.31
CA GLY A 25 -11.78 -14.69 -8.32
C GLY A 25 -10.33 -14.37 -7.96
N ARG A 26 -9.73 -13.31 -8.53
CA ARG A 26 -8.36 -12.89 -8.21
C ARG A 26 -8.29 -12.35 -6.79
N THR A 27 -7.23 -12.74 -6.08
CA THR A 27 -6.93 -12.22 -4.74
C THR A 27 -5.53 -11.65 -4.69
N LEU A 28 -5.31 -10.67 -3.82
CA LEU A 28 -4.00 -10.14 -3.51
C LEU A 28 -3.87 -10.01 -1.99
N SER A 29 -2.86 -10.64 -1.41
CA SER A 29 -2.46 -10.43 -0.01
C SER A 29 -1.18 -9.61 0.06
N VAL A 30 -1.16 -8.63 0.96
CA VAL A 30 -0.01 -7.75 1.18
C VAL A 30 0.56 -8.01 2.57
N GLU A 31 1.86 -8.25 2.63
CA GLU A 31 2.64 -8.28 3.87
C GLU A 31 3.69 -7.18 3.83
N THR A 32 4.00 -6.56 4.97
CA THR A 32 5.06 -5.55 5.02
C THR A 32 5.73 -5.42 6.38
N THR A 33 6.97 -4.95 6.38
CA THR A 33 7.70 -4.49 7.57
C THR A 33 7.35 -3.05 7.94
N GLU A 34 6.77 -2.26 7.02
CA GLU A 34 6.38 -0.86 7.25
C GLU A 34 5.30 -0.72 8.34
N PRO A 35 5.20 0.45 8.99
CA PRO A 35 4.22 0.68 10.04
C PRO A 35 2.83 1.04 9.53
N SER A 36 2.68 1.47 8.27
CA SER A 36 1.40 1.91 7.73
C SER A 36 1.22 1.56 6.26
N ILE A 37 0.00 1.77 5.76
CA ILE A 37 -0.32 1.73 4.32
C ILE A 37 -1.21 2.89 3.92
N GLN A 38 -0.84 3.59 2.84
CA GLN A 38 -1.70 4.54 2.17
C GLN A 38 -2.66 3.76 1.25
N VAL A 39 -3.96 4.01 1.42
CA VAL A 39 -5.02 3.48 0.55
C VAL A 39 -5.60 4.62 -0.27
N TYR A 40 -5.30 4.59 -1.56
CA TYR A 40 -5.86 5.51 -2.54
C TYR A 40 -6.69 4.74 -3.57
N SER A 41 -7.99 4.98 -3.56
CA SER A 41 -8.97 4.31 -4.42
C SER A 41 -9.07 4.91 -5.83
N GLY A 42 -8.05 5.61 -6.33
CA GLY A 42 -8.05 6.13 -7.71
C GLY A 42 -9.07 7.24 -7.99
N GLY A 43 -9.63 7.90 -6.98
CA GLY A 43 -10.74 8.85 -7.16
C GLY A 43 -10.40 10.16 -7.90
N TYR A 44 -9.12 10.51 -8.04
CA TYR A 44 -8.65 11.71 -8.76
C TYR A 44 -8.16 11.41 -10.18
N ILE A 45 -8.34 10.19 -10.69
CA ILE A 45 -8.03 9.87 -12.08
C ILE A 45 -9.07 10.56 -12.97
N ASP A 46 -8.62 11.42 -13.87
CA ASP A 46 -9.45 12.39 -14.61
C ASP A 46 -10.02 11.87 -15.94
N GLY A 47 -9.62 10.67 -16.38
CA GLY A 47 -10.11 10.09 -17.64
C GLY A 47 -9.37 10.52 -18.90
N LEU A 48 -8.24 11.23 -18.77
CA LEU A 48 -7.48 11.70 -19.94
C LEU A 48 -6.52 10.64 -20.48
N ASP A 49 -6.00 9.78 -19.61
CA ASP A 49 -4.98 8.78 -19.97
C ASP A 49 -5.58 7.40 -20.28
N LYS A 50 -4.91 6.69 -21.20
CA LYS A 50 -5.15 5.28 -21.47
C LYS A 50 -4.16 4.41 -20.72
N GLY A 51 -4.65 3.37 -20.06
CA GLY A 51 -3.82 2.37 -19.41
C GLY A 51 -3.19 1.38 -20.40
N PRO A 52 -2.36 0.43 -19.92
CA PRO A 52 -1.67 -0.56 -20.77
C PRO A 52 -2.58 -1.45 -21.62
N SER A 53 -3.87 -1.56 -21.26
CA SER A 53 -4.88 -2.27 -22.05
C SER A 53 -5.47 -1.45 -23.22
N GLY A 54 -5.01 -0.20 -23.40
CA GLY A 54 -5.57 0.75 -24.37
C GLY A 54 -6.90 1.37 -23.93
N ARG A 55 -7.45 0.97 -22.78
CA ARG A 55 -8.68 1.54 -22.21
C ARG A 55 -8.38 2.81 -21.43
N VAL A 56 -9.28 3.79 -21.50
CA VAL A 56 -9.25 5.00 -20.66
C VAL A 56 -9.32 4.58 -19.18
N MET A 57 -8.45 5.14 -18.35
CA MET A 57 -8.48 4.98 -16.90
C MET A 57 -9.40 6.04 -16.30
N ARG A 58 -10.46 5.63 -15.61
CA ARG A 58 -11.43 6.54 -14.97
C ARG A 58 -11.21 6.58 -13.47
N ALA A 59 -11.87 7.53 -12.81
CA ALA A 59 -11.97 7.53 -11.36
C ALA A 59 -12.42 6.16 -10.84
N PHE A 60 -11.68 5.62 -9.86
CA PHE A 60 -11.92 4.31 -9.23
C PHE A 60 -11.65 3.07 -10.10
N ASP A 61 -11.05 3.19 -11.29
CA ASP A 61 -10.63 2.01 -12.09
C ASP A 61 -9.39 1.29 -11.52
N GLY A 62 -8.82 1.78 -10.42
CA GLY A 62 -7.69 1.17 -9.74
C GLY A 62 -7.59 1.57 -8.27
N ILE A 63 -6.76 0.82 -7.55
CA ILE A 63 -6.45 1.07 -6.14
C ILE A 63 -4.94 0.98 -5.94
N ALA A 64 -4.37 1.95 -5.23
CA ALA A 64 -2.99 1.92 -4.76
C ALA A 64 -2.97 1.51 -3.28
N LEU A 65 -2.04 0.61 -2.95
CA LEU A 65 -1.75 0.11 -1.62
C LEU A 65 -0.26 0.35 -1.33
N GLU A 66 0.07 1.51 -0.78
CA GLU A 66 1.45 1.97 -0.65
C GLU A 66 1.92 1.79 0.79
N THR A 67 2.72 0.76 1.05
CA THR A 67 3.25 0.48 2.39
C THR A 67 4.40 1.43 2.72
N GLN A 68 4.29 2.15 3.84
CA GLN A 68 5.25 3.20 4.18
C GLN A 68 5.16 3.62 5.66
N HIS A 69 6.02 4.55 6.07
CA HIS A 69 5.81 5.37 7.26
C HIS A 69 4.65 6.35 7.06
N LEU A 70 4.12 6.88 8.15
CA LEU A 70 3.02 7.84 8.08
C LEU A 70 3.45 9.10 7.32
N SER A 71 2.53 9.65 6.52
CA SER A 71 2.71 10.98 5.95
C SER A 71 3.01 11.99 7.05
N ASP A 72 3.87 12.97 6.75
CA ASP A 72 4.31 14.01 7.70
C ASP A 72 5.20 13.52 8.87
N SER A 73 5.64 12.25 8.90
CA SER A 73 6.53 11.73 9.96
C SER A 73 7.75 12.61 10.30
N PRO A 74 8.43 13.29 9.35
CA PRO A 74 9.52 14.21 9.69
C PRO A 74 9.14 15.35 10.64
N ASN A 75 7.88 15.80 10.63
CA ASN A 75 7.37 16.89 11.46
C ASN A 75 6.59 16.40 12.69
N ARG A 76 6.48 15.08 12.87
CA ARG A 76 5.65 14.42 13.87
C ARG A 76 6.51 13.51 14.75
N PRO A 77 7.12 14.02 15.84
CA PRO A 77 8.01 13.23 16.69
C PRO A 77 7.31 12.09 17.43
N ASP A 78 5.98 12.09 17.47
CA ASP A 78 5.11 11.04 17.98
C ASP A 78 4.91 9.87 16.99
N PHE A 79 5.32 10.03 15.71
CA PHE A 79 5.20 8.99 14.70
C PHE A 79 6.47 8.13 14.60
N PRO A 80 6.38 6.92 14.03
CA PRO A 80 7.58 6.17 13.64
C PRO A 80 8.50 7.05 12.79
N THR A 81 9.76 7.15 13.18
CA THR A 81 10.71 8.07 12.55
C THR A 81 11.14 7.59 11.17
N THR A 82 11.33 8.53 10.25
CA THR A 82 11.93 8.30 8.92
C THR A 82 13.40 8.70 8.85
N LEU A 83 14.01 9.12 9.97
CA LEU A 83 15.39 9.59 10.00
C LEU A 83 16.39 8.44 9.82
N LEU A 84 17.26 8.56 8.83
CA LEU A 84 18.43 7.70 8.66
C LEU A 84 19.71 8.53 8.86
N ARG A 85 20.59 8.11 9.76
CA ARG A 85 21.87 8.75 10.08
C ARG A 85 23.04 8.02 9.38
N PRO A 86 24.19 8.69 9.19
CA PRO A 86 25.39 8.04 8.64
C PRO A 86 25.73 6.74 9.39
N GLY A 87 26.04 5.69 8.65
CA GLY A 87 26.36 4.36 9.19
C GLY A 87 25.13 3.48 9.53
N GLN A 88 23.91 4.02 9.48
CA GLN A 88 22.70 3.22 9.65
C GLN A 88 22.27 2.58 8.33
N VAL A 89 21.57 1.44 8.43
CA VAL A 89 20.98 0.74 7.29
C VAL A 89 19.47 0.85 7.38
N PHE A 90 18.86 1.40 6.32
CA PHE A 90 17.41 1.31 6.13
C PHE A 90 17.07 -0.02 5.45
N ARG A 91 16.07 -0.74 5.98
CA ARG A 91 15.53 -1.94 5.36
C ARG A 91 14.02 -1.91 5.44
N SER A 92 13.39 -2.09 4.29
CA SER A 92 11.95 -2.25 4.15
C SER A 92 11.66 -3.45 3.26
N THR A 93 10.55 -4.13 3.49
CA THR A 93 10.11 -5.28 2.70
C THR A 93 8.61 -5.24 2.59
N THR A 94 8.12 -5.35 1.36
CA THR A 94 6.70 -5.52 1.04
C THR A 94 6.56 -6.69 0.09
N ILE A 95 5.63 -7.59 0.39
CA ILE A 95 5.38 -8.78 -0.40
C ILE A 95 3.94 -8.75 -0.90
N TRP A 96 3.80 -8.87 -2.21
CA TRP A 96 2.52 -8.94 -2.93
C TRP A 96 2.31 -10.40 -3.36
N ARG A 97 1.32 -11.07 -2.76
CA ARG A 97 0.97 -12.46 -3.10
C ARG A 97 -0.34 -12.49 -3.86
N PHE A 98 -0.24 -12.80 -5.15
CA PHE A 98 -1.39 -13.06 -6.00
C PHE A 98 -1.89 -14.48 -5.78
N GLY A 99 -3.21 -14.63 -5.81
CA GLY A 99 -3.87 -15.92 -5.66
C GLY A 99 -5.23 -15.92 -6.33
N VAL A 100 -5.97 -17.00 -6.10
CA VAL A 100 -7.34 -17.18 -6.53
C VAL A 100 -8.17 -17.69 -5.37
N SER A 101 -9.40 -17.20 -5.22
CA SER A 101 -10.38 -17.78 -4.32
C SER A 101 -11.27 -18.76 -5.08
N SER A 102 -11.29 -20.02 -4.63
CA SER A 102 -12.32 -20.96 -5.04
C SER A 102 -13.64 -20.50 -4.43
N ARG A 103 -14.64 -20.22 -5.27
CA ARG A 103 -16.03 -20.22 -4.81
C ARG A 103 -16.44 -21.64 -4.42
#